data_AF-A0A2N0LK55-F1
#
_entry.id   AF-A0A2N0LK55-F1
#
_cell.length_a   1.000
_cell.length_b   1.000
_cell.length_c   1.000
_cell.angle_alpha   90.00
_cell.angle_beta   90.00
_cell.angle_gamma   90.00
#
_symmetry.space_group_name_H-M   'P 1'
#
loop_
_entity.id
_entity.type
_entity.pdbx_description
1 polymer ?
#
loop_
_entity_poly.entity_id
_entity_poly.type
_entity_poly.pdbx_seq_one_letter_code
_entity_poly.pdbx_strand_id
1 'polypeptide(L)'
;MSLLLGSSMMVAGPVIAGCSSGVSADEWAATEGAIGRINMEEVEESFKKSQTVEQFEKRLNEIYEGDGIVLVRAKDEDGKRVIEGYEDLNKNNDLDPDQDDLLFTITNEGGSNDLRGNGSNQHYRSSFGGGNFLFTYLIFSSLGRGGYGYYTPRSRVPEMQTQRTNYRNSTAYSGSGSGSQVQKNSRYYSKQRASTGLSPARTSYIGTQKASGGFRTSNTGVRSGFGRFSGSGGRGGLSGGGGAQVVIRGSRW
;
A
#
# COMPACT_ATOMS: atom_id res chain seq x y z
N MET A 1 -17.51 -23.78 71.16
CA MET A 1 -17.39 -22.51 70.42
C MET A 1 -15.97 -22.40 69.90
N SER A 2 -15.79 -22.67 68.61
CA SER A 2 -14.48 -22.65 67.93
C SER A 2 -14.20 -21.25 67.39
N LEU A 3 -13.03 -20.68 67.70
CA LEU A 3 -12.51 -19.45 67.11
C LEU A 3 -11.55 -19.81 65.98
N LEU A 4 -11.94 -19.44 64.75
CA LEU A 4 -11.19 -19.62 63.51
C LEU A 4 -10.00 -18.62 63.45
N LEU A 5 -8.81 -19.13 63.18
CA LEU A 5 -7.62 -18.36 62.78
C LEU A 5 -7.82 -17.81 61.36
N GLY A 6 -7.86 -16.48 61.23
CA GLY A 6 -7.89 -15.78 59.96
C GLY A 6 -6.52 -15.80 59.29
N SER A 7 -6.40 -16.52 58.18
CA SER A 7 -5.23 -16.48 57.30
C SER A 7 -5.33 -15.28 56.36
N SER A 8 -4.42 -14.33 56.50
CA SER A 8 -4.22 -13.20 55.59
C SER A 8 -3.65 -13.70 54.26
N MET A 9 -4.52 -13.87 53.26
CA MET A 9 -4.07 -14.02 51.87
C MET A 9 -3.49 -12.69 51.39
N MET A 10 -2.17 -12.64 51.22
CA MET A 10 -1.52 -11.63 50.38
C MET A 10 -1.95 -11.89 48.94
N VAL A 11 -2.89 -11.09 48.44
CA VAL A 11 -3.23 -11.06 47.02
C VAL A 11 -2.02 -10.51 46.29
N ALA A 12 -1.23 -11.39 45.68
CA ALA A 12 -0.29 -11.02 44.65
C ALA A 12 -1.10 -10.43 43.49
N GLY A 13 -1.22 -9.10 43.48
CA GLY A 13 -1.85 -8.38 42.39
C GLY A 13 -1.14 -8.75 41.08
N PRO A 14 -1.88 -8.93 39.98
CA PRO A 14 -1.25 -9.15 38.69
C PRO A 14 -0.33 -7.96 38.42
N VAL A 15 0.98 -8.22 38.38
CA VAL A 15 1.92 -7.31 37.75
C VAL A 15 1.43 -7.12 36.33
N ILE A 16 0.96 -5.91 36.03
CA ILE A 16 0.64 -5.47 34.69
C ILE A 16 1.96 -5.52 33.93
N ALA A 17 2.23 -6.65 33.28
CA ALA A 17 3.28 -6.76 32.29
C ALA A 17 2.98 -5.70 31.23
N GLY A 18 3.89 -4.76 31.08
CA GLY A 18 3.73 -3.61 30.21
C GLY A 18 3.27 -4.05 28.83
N CYS A 19 2.14 -3.49 28.39
CA CYS A 19 1.67 -3.58 27.02
C CYS A 19 2.81 -3.16 26.09
N SER A 20 3.44 -4.09 25.38
CA SER A 20 4.17 -3.74 24.16
C SER A 20 3.12 -3.36 23.13
N SER A 21 2.67 -2.11 23.16
CA SER A 21 1.72 -1.52 22.21
C SER A 21 2.42 -1.25 20.87
N GLY A 22 2.96 -2.29 20.25
CA GLY A 22 3.66 -2.22 18.97
C GLY A 22 3.27 -3.40 18.09
N VAL A 23 2.99 -3.13 16.82
CA VAL A 23 2.79 -4.14 15.77
C VAL A 23 4.09 -4.93 15.63
N SER A 24 4.02 -6.26 15.64
CA SER A 24 5.20 -7.10 15.39
C SER A 24 5.66 -7.00 13.93
N ALA A 25 6.91 -7.35 13.67
CA ALA A 25 7.47 -7.25 12.32
C ALA A 25 6.71 -8.12 11.29
N ASP A 26 6.14 -9.24 11.74
CA ASP A 26 5.34 -10.13 10.90
C ASP A 26 3.91 -9.61 10.68
N GLU A 27 3.28 -9.03 11.69
CA GLU A 27 1.98 -8.36 11.53
C GLU A 27 2.09 -7.14 10.59
N TRP A 28 3.17 -6.37 10.70
CA TRP A 28 3.44 -5.26 9.79
C TRP A 28 3.63 -5.78 8.36
N ALA A 29 4.47 -6.80 8.17
CA ALA A 29 4.77 -7.36 6.86
C ALA A 29 3.56 -8.05 6.20
N ALA A 30 2.49 -8.34 6.96
CA ALA A 30 1.23 -8.85 6.42
C ALA A 30 0.27 -7.74 5.97
N THR A 31 0.59 -6.46 6.23
CA THR A 31 -0.28 -5.35 5.83
C THR A 31 -0.19 -5.03 4.35
N GLU A 32 -1.31 -4.56 3.80
CA GLU A 32 -1.48 -4.26 2.38
C GLU A 32 -0.43 -3.27 1.87
N GLY A 33 -0.18 -2.20 2.62
CA GLY A 33 0.86 -1.23 2.28
C GLY A 33 2.28 -1.79 2.36
N ALA A 34 2.58 -2.67 3.33
CA ALA A 34 3.92 -3.24 3.46
C ALA A 34 4.26 -4.18 2.31
N ILE A 35 3.28 -4.98 1.85
CA ILE A 35 3.47 -5.93 0.75
C ILE A 35 3.39 -5.29 -0.65
N GLY A 36 3.06 -4.00 -0.75
CA GLY A 36 3.00 -3.29 -2.03
C GLY A 36 1.63 -3.29 -2.70
N ARG A 37 0.55 -3.58 -1.96
CA ARG A 37 -0.79 -3.59 -2.56
C ARG A 37 -1.35 -2.19 -2.73
N ILE A 38 -1.92 -1.97 -3.91
CA ILE A 38 -2.62 -0.75 -4.29
C ILE A 38 -4.02 -1.10 -4.80
N ASN A 39 -4.99 -0.23 -4.55
CA ASN A 39 -6.34 -0.40 -5.06
C ASN A 39 -6.39 -0.11 -6.57
N MET A 40 -6.31 -1.19 -7.37
CA MET A 40 -6.23 -1.09 -8.83
C MET A 40 -7.50 -0.55 -9.48
N GLU A 41 -8.68 -0.73 -8.87
CA GLU A 41 -9.92 -0.11 -9.34
C GLU A 41 -9.82 1.42 -9.26
N GLU A 42 -9.20 1.94 -8.19
CA GLU A 42 -8.97 3.38 -8.06
C GLU A 42 -7.78 3.88 -8.89
N VAL A 43 -6.80 3.04 -9.22
CA VAL A 43 -5.78 3.38 -10.23
C VAL A 43 -6.43 3.64 -11.58
N GLU A 44 -7.32 2.74 -12.03
CA GLU A 44 -8.10 2.90 -13.25
C GLU A 44 -8.98 4.16 -13.21
N GLU A 45 -9.71 4.37 -12.11
CA GLU A 45 -10.57 5.54 -11.94
C GLU A 45 -9.75 6.85 -11.97
N SER A 46 -8.58 6.85 -11.32
CA SER A 46 -7.66 7.99 -11.30
C SER A 46 -7.14 8.29 -12.69
N PHE A 47 -6.76 7.25 -13.44
CA PHE A 47 -6.32 7.42 -14.83
C PHE A 47 -7.42 8.05 -15.69
N LYS A 48 -8.67 7.55 -15.58
CA LYS A 48 -9.81 8.06 -16.37
C LYS A 48 -10.17 9.51 -16.05
N LYS A 49 -10.02 9.93 -14.79
CA LYS A 49 -10.43 11.26 -14.32
C LYS A 49 -9.34 12.31 -14.40
N SER A 50 -8.08 11.91 -14.38
CA SER A 50 -6.96 12.84 -14.35
C SER A 50 -6.78 13.53 -15.70
N GLN A 51 -6.62 14.84 -15.65
CA GLN A 51 -6.36 15.66 -16.83
C GLN A 51 -4.87 15.98 -16.99
N THR A 52 -4.07 15.79 -15.95
CA THR A 52 -2.62 16.01 -16.02
C THR A 52 -1.90 14.92 -15.27
N VAL A 53 -0.60 14.79 -15.52
CA VAL A 53 0.25 13.83 -14.80
C VAL A 53 0.28 14.15 -13.33
N GLU A 54 0.33 15.43 -13.01
CA GLU A 54 0.41 15.93 -11.65
C GLU A 54 -0.82 15.52 -10.84
N GLN A 55 -2.00 15.60 -11.45
CA GLN A 55 -3.25 15.12 -10.86
C GLN A 55 -3.25 13.61 -10.68
N PHE A 56 -2.76 12.88 -11.69
CA PHE A 56 -2.67 11.43 -11.65
C PHE A 56 -1.72 10.95 -10.54
N GLU A 57 -0.48 11.45 -10.52
CA GLU A 57 0.53 11.15 -9.50
C GLU A 57 0.06 11.50 -8.09
N LYS A 58 -0.58 12.66 -7.93
CA LYS A 58 -1.20 13.05 -6.67
C LYS A 58 -2.22 11.99 -6.25
N ARG A 59 -3.16 11.65 -7.13
CA ARG A 59 -4.23 10.72 -6.80
C ARG A 59 -3.73 9.30 -6.53
N LEU A 60 -2.73 8.82 -7.28
CA LEU A 60 -2.05 7.55 -7.02
C LEU A 60 -1.48 7.50 -5.59
N ASN A 61 -0.79 8.56 -5.18
CA ASN A 61 -0.17 8.63 -3.86
C ASN A 61 -1.17 8.86 -2.71
N GLU A 62 -2.35 9.40 -3.01
CA GLU A 62 -3.47 9.45 -2.07
C GLU A 62 -4.12 8.08 -1.86
N ILE A 63 -4.20 7.25 -2.91
CA ILE A 63 -4.77 5.90 -2.86
C ILE A 63 -3.80 4.91 -2.23
N TYR A 64 -2.50 5.06 -2.53
CA TYR A 64 -1.47 4.12 -2.10
C TYR A 64 -1.22 4.21 -0.59
N GLU A 65 -1.24 3.06 0.08
CA GLU A 65 -1.08 2.95 1.54
C GLU A 65 0.33 2.53 1.96
N GLY A 66 1.25 2.31 1.02
CA GLY A 66 2.66 2.02 1.32
C GLY A 66 3.40 3.16 2.00
N ASP A 67 4.64 2.88 2.40
CA ASP A 67 5.54 3.84 3.05
C ASP A 67 6.17 4.79 2.02
N GLY A 68 6.64 4.23 0.90
CA GLY A 68 7.27 4.95 -0.21
C GLY A 68 6.26 5.72 -1.06
N ILE A 69 6.77 6.65 -1.85
CA ILE A 69 5.98 7.40 -2.83
C ILE A 69 5.93 6.58 -4.13
N VAL A 70 4.78 6.61 -4.80
CA VAL A 70 4.65 6.05 -6.14
C VAL A 70 5.16 7.06 -7.15
N LEU A 71 6.23 6.69 -7.86
CA LEU A 71 6.80 7.39 -9.00
C LEU A 71 6.21 6.81 -10.30
N VAL A 72 6.03 7.66 -11.30
CA VAL A 72 5.45 7.31 -12.59
C VAL A 72 6.50 7.46 -13.68
N ARG A 73 6.56 6.47 -14.57
CA ARG A 73 7.28 6.53 -15.84
C ARG A 73 6.28 6.36 -16.97
N ALA A 74 6.43 7.12 -18.05
CA ALA A 74 5.73 6.89 -19.30
C ALA A 74 6.72 6.82 -20.46
N LYS A 75 6.60 5.83 -21.34
CA LYS A 75 7.50 5.60 -22.47
C LYS A 75 6.74 5.08 -23.68
N ASP A 76 7.33 5.25 -24.86
CA ASP A 76 6.98 4.46 -26.04
C ASP A 76 7.84 3.19 -26.05
N GLU A 77 7.20 2.04 -26.21
CA GLU A 77 7.85 0.72 -26.26
C GLU A 77 7.13 -0.12 -27.31
N ASP A 78 7.86 -0.54 -28.35
CA ASP A 78 7.34 -1.34 -29.47
C ASP A 78 6.07 -0.76 -30.14
N GLY A 79 6.01 0.57 -30.27
CA GLY A 79 4.86 1.27 -30.85
C GLY A 79 3.64 1.36 -29.92
N LYS A 80 3.78 0.93 -28.67
CA LYS A 80 2.77 1.05 -27.61
C LYS A 80 3.19 2.13 -26.62
N ARG A 81 2.20 2.82 -26.08
CA ARG A 81 2.46 3.80 -25.02
C ARG A 81 2.28 3.10 -23.68
N VAL A 82 3.28 3.17 -22.82
CA VAL A 82 3.31 2.44 -21.56
C VAL A 82 3.46 3.44 -20.42
N ILE A 83 2.65 3.28 -19.37
CA ILE A 83 2.80 3.96 -18.09
C ILE A 83 3.06 2.90 -17.02
N GLU A 84 4.06 3.14 -16.20
CA GLU A 84 4.44 2.27 -15.09
C GLU A 84 4.43 3.07 -13.79
N GLY A 85 3.94 2.46 -12.71
CA GLY A 85 3.99 3.01 -11.37
C GLY A 85 4.92 2.19 -10.47
N TYR A 86 5.97 2.83 -9.95
CA TYR A 86 6.97 2.22 -9.06
C TYR A 86 6.86 2.80 -7.65
N GLU A 87 6.89 1.98 -6.60
CA GLU A 87 7.16 2.51 -5.25
C GLU A 87 8.66 2.71 -5.06
N ASP A 88 9.05 3.93 -4.71
CA ASP A 88 10.40 4.27 -4.24
C ASP A 88 10.66 3.62 -2.88
N LEU A 89 11.31 2.45 -2.90
CA LEU A 89 11.58 1.64 -1.70
C LEU A 89 12.83 2.12 -0.96
N ASN A 90 13.81 2.67 -1.69
CA ASN A 90 15.08 3.12 -1.15
C ASN A 90 15.05 4.59 -0.68
N LYS A 91 13.97 5.32 -0.98
CA LYS A 91 13.68 6.72 -0.60
C LYS A 91 14.67 7.72 -1.18
N ASN A 92 15.29 7.41 -2.32
CA ASN A 92 16.22 8.32 -2.99
C ASN A 92 15.47 9.41 -3.81
N ASN A 93 14.15 9.28 -3.97
CA ASN A 93 13.26 10.11 -4.77
C ASN A 93 13.54 10.06 -6.28
N ASP A 94 14.15 8.98 -6.75
CA ASP A 94 14.53 8.74 -8.14
C ASP A 94 14.11 7.34 -8.56
N LEU A 95 13.62 7.19 -9.79
CA LEU A 95 13.06 5.92 -10.25
C LEU A 95 14.18 4.98 -10.66
N ASP A 96 14.35 3.89 -9.91
CA ASP A 96 15.32 2.83 -10.17
C ASP A 96 14.62 1.47 -10.31
N PRO A 97 14.43 0.95 -11.53
CA PRO A 97 13.71 -0.32 -11.74
C PRO A 97 14.32 -1.54 -11.05
N ASP A 98 15.60 -1.48 -10.65
CA ASP A 98 16.29 -2.58 -9.98
C ASP A 98 16.11 -2.52 -8.44
N GLN A 99 15.82 -1.34 -7.90
CA GLN A 99 15.67 -1.11 -6.44
C GLN A 99 14.24 -0.81 -6.02
N ASP A 100 13.40 -0.35 -6.94
CA ASP A 100 12.02 0.02 -6.71
C ASP A 100 11.05 -1.10 -7.10
N ASP A 101 9.84 -1.04 -6.55
CA ASP A 101 8.83 -2.07 -6.80
C ASP A 101 7.81 -1.61 -7.84
N LEU A 102 7.78 -2.28 -8.99
CA LEU A 102 6.76 -2.07 -10.00
C LEU A 102 5.39 -2.55 -9.48
N LEU A 103 4.45 -1.62 -9.29
CA LEU A 103 3.13 -1.90 -8.75
C LEU A 103 2.09 -2.19 -9.84
N PHE A 104 2.17 -1.47 -10.97
CA PHE A 104 1.25 -1.61 -12.09
C PHE A 104 1.82 -1.09 -13.41
N THR A 105 1.21 -1.54 -14.50
CA THR A 105 1.48 -1.11 -15.86
C THR A 105 0.16 -0.80 -16.59
N ILE A 106 0.07 0.35 -17.25
CA ILE A 106 -1.01 0.71 -18.18
C ILE A 106 -0.42 0.75 -19.58
N THR A 107 -0.91 -0.07 -20.50
CA THR A 107 -0.48 -0.08 -21.90
C THR A 107 -1.60 0.44 -22.78
N ASN A 108 -1.32 1.42 -23.63
CA ASN A 108 -2.22 1.88 -24.68
C ASN A 108 -1.82 1.30 -26.04
N GLU A 109 -2.77 0.65 -26.69
CA GLU A 109 -2.63 0.11 -28.03
C GLU A 109 -3.89 0.46 -28.83
N GLY A 110 -3.74 1.26 -29.89
CA GLY A 110 -4.85 1.61 -30.78
C GLY A 110 -6.03 2.32 -30.11
N GLY A 111 -5.81 3.06 -29.01
CA GLY A 111 -6.87 3.76 -28.27
C GLY A 111 -7.58 2.93 -27.20
N SER A 112 -7.18 1.67 -27.00
CA SER A 112 -7.58 0.84 -25.86
C SER A 112 -6.50 0.85 -24.79
N ASN A 113 -6.88 0.88 -23.51
CA ASN A 113 -5.94 0.77 -22.39
C ASN A 113 -6.08 -0.60 -21.71
N ASP A 114 -4.95 -1.27 -21.46
CA ASP A 114 -4.84 -2.50 -20.66
C ASP A 114 -4.07 -2.17 -19.37
N LEU A 115 -4.75 -2.24 -18.22
CA LEU A 115 -4.14 -2.09 -16.90
C LEU A 115 -3.84 -3.47 -16.32
N ARG A 116 -2.60 -3.67 -15.94
CA ARG A 116 -2.10 -4.86 -15.26
C ARG A 116 -1.50 -4.47 -13.94
N GLY A 117 -1.81 -5.24 -12.90
CA GLY A 117 -1.03 -5.17 -11.67
C GLY A 117 0.27 -5.94 -11.81
N ASN A 118 1.26 -5.54 -11.02
CA ASN A 118 2.57 -6.15 -10.93
C ASN A 118 2.89 -6.45 -9.45
N GLY A 119 3.86 -7.33 -9.22
CA GLY A 119 4.22 -7.77 -7.87
C GLY A 119 3.00 -8.29 -7.11
N SER A 120 2.73 -7.71 -5.94
CA SER A 120 1.59 -8.10 -5.11
C SER A 120 0.22 -7.85 -5.77
N ASN A 121 0.16 -7.11 -6.88
CA ASN A 121 -1.06 -6.77 -7.59
C ASN A 121 -1.29 -7.63 -8.87
N GLN A 122 -0.41 -8.61 -9.14
CA GLN A 122 -0.40 -9.41 -10.38
C GLN A 122 -1.71 -10.13 -10.74
N HIS A 123 -2.59 -10.36 -9.77
CA HIS A 123 -3.91 -10.98 -10.00
C HIS A 123 -4.88 -10.05 -10.72
N TYR A 124 -4.61 -8.75 -10.74
CA TYR A 124 -5.50 -7.76 -11.35
C TYR A 124 -5.16 -7.53 -12.81
N ARG A 125 -6.19 -7.60 -13.65
CA ARG A 125 -6.15 -7.17 -15.04
C ARG A 125 -7.48 -6.55 -15.43
N SER A 126 -7.43 -5.39 -16.05
CA SER A 126 -8.59 -4.76 -16.67
C SER A 126 -8.23 -4.17 -18.02
N SER A 127 -9.21 -4.09 -18.90
CA SER A 127 -9.09 -3.33 -20.13
C SER A 127 -10.25 -2.33 -20.18
N PHE A 128 -9.95 -1.08 -20.50
CA PHE A 128 -10.95 -0.03 -20.50
C PHE A 128 -10.77 0.95 -21.65
N GLY A 129 -11.91 1.35 -22.22
CA GLY A 129 -11.99 2.49 -23.12
C GLY A 129 -11.89 3.80 -22.32
N GLY A 130 -11.20 4.78 -22.89
CA GLY A 130 -11.01 6.07 -22.23
C GLY A 130 -9.83 6.81 -22.84
N GLY A 131 -10.07 8.06 -23.23
CA GLY A 131 -9.25 8.85 -24.14
C GLY A 131 -7.73 8.79 -23.92
N ASN A 132 -7.04 8.97 -25.03
CA ASN A 132 -5.58 9.05 -25.16
C ASN A 132 -4.98 10.30 -24.50
N PHE A 133 -5.72 11.03 -23.65
CA PHE A 133 -5.35 12.37 -23.21
C PHE A 133 -4.16 12.34 -22.23
N LEU A 134 -4.18 11.48 -21.22
CA LEU A 134 -3.06 11.37 -20.29
C LEU A 134 -1.80 10.89 -21.02
N PHE A 135 -1.94 9.90 -21.92
CA PHE A 135 -0.84 9.40 -22.75
C PHE A 135 -0.29 10.46 -23.72
N THR A 136 -1.17 11.17 -24.42
CA THR A 136 -0.81 12.31 -25.28
C THR A 136 -0.11 13.36 -24.43
N TYR A 137 -0.67 13.78 -23.30
CA TYR A 137 -0.06 14.78 -22.44
C TYR A 137 1.31 14.33 -21.88
N LEU A 138 1.45 13.08 -21.44
CA LEU A 138 2.70 12.50 -20.94
C LEU A 138 3.80 12.50 -22.01
N ILE A 139 3.46 12.12 -23.24
CA ILE A 139 4.42 12.07 -24.35
C ILE A 139 4.73 13.48 -24.89
N PHE A 140 3.75 14.38 -24.94
CA PHE A 140 3.99 15.76 -25.38
C PHE A 140 4.70 16.60 -24.31
N SER A 141 4.45 16.35 -23.02
CA SER A 141 5.19 17.00 -21.92
C SER A 141 6.65 16.57 -21.85
N SER A 142 7.02 15.42 -22.44
CA SER A 142 8.40 14.96 -22.55
C SER A 142 9.14 15.51 -23.79
N LEU A 143 8.44 16.06 -24.79
CA LEU A 143 9.07 16.70 -25.97
C LEU A 143 9.88 17.96 -25.61
N GLY A 144 9.58 18.61 -24.49
CA GLY A 144 10.41 19.70 -23.94
C GLY A 144 11.72 19.24 -23.29
N ARG A 145 11.93 17.92 -23.10
CA ARG A 145 13.07 17.34 -22.36
C ARG A 145 13.87 16.29 -23.15
N GLY A 146 13.89 16.38 -24.49
CA GLY A 146 14.87 15.64 -25.29
C GLY A 146 14.42 14.27 -25.82
N GLY A 147 13.11 14.02 -25.96
CA GLY A 147 12.61 12.94 -26.82
C GLY A 147 12.55 11.54 -26.18
N TYR A 148 12.92 11.41 -24.92
CA TYR A 148 12.70 10.20 -24.11
C TYR A 148 11.49 10.46 -23.22
N GLY A 149 10.67 9.46 -22.93
CA GLY A 149 9.36 9.62 -22.28
C GLY A 149 9.37 10.32 -20.90
N TYR A 150 8.20 10.46 -20.28
CA TYR A 150 8.05 11.11 -18.98
C TYR A 150 8.58 10.23 -17.82
N TYR A 151 9.15 10.86 -16.79
CA TYR A 151 9.31 10.25 -15.47
C TYR A 151 9.10 11.31 -14.39
N THR A 152 8.60 10.90 -13.21
CA THR A 152 8.39 11.80 -12.08
C THR A 152 9.70 12.51 -11.71
N PRO A 153 9.78 13.84 -11.80
CA PRO A 153 11.01 14.56 -11.47
C PRO A 153 11.31 14.48 -9.98
N ARG A 154 12.57 14.23 -9.61
CA ARG A 154 13.01 14.19 -8.21
C ARG A 154 12.62 15.43 -7.40
N SER A 155 12.63 16.60 -8.03
CA SER A 155 12.24 17.88 -7.40
C SER A 155 10.76 17.96 -7.01
N ARG A 156 9.91 17.11 -7.58
CA ARG A 156 8.46 17.07 -7.36
C ARG A 156 8.07 16.22 -6.15
N VAL A 157 8.90 15.24 -5.79
CA VAL A 157 8.61 14.27 -4.73
C VAL A 157 8.32 14.92 -3.37
N PRO A 158 9.03 15.97 -2.91
CA PRO A 158 8.71 16.65 -1.66
C PRO A 158 7.28 17.24 -1.63
N GLU A 159 6.81 17.77 -2.77
CA GLU A 159 5.45 18.29 -2.89
C GLU A 159 4.43 17.15 -2.80
N MET A 160 4.67 16.04 -3.51
CA MET A 160 3.82 14.85 -3.48
C MET A 160 3.72 14.24 -2.07
N GLN A 161 4.84 14.20 -1.34
CA GLN A 161 4.87 13.77 0.07
C GLN A 161 4.02 14.66 0.97
N THR A 162 4.10 15.97 0.77
CA THR A 162 3.28 16.96 1.50
C THR A 162 1.80 16.77 1.18
N GLN A 163 1.45 16.66 -0.10
CA GLN A 163 0.07 16.42 -0.56
C GLN A 163 -0.50 15.12 0.04
N ARG A 164 0.26 14.02 -0.01
CA ARG A 164 -0.12 12.74 0.57
C ARG A 164 -0.35 12.84 2.08
N THR A 165 0.58 13.47 2.80
CA THR A 165 0.48 13.65 4.26
C THR A 165 -0.78 14.45 4.62
N ASN A 166 -1.01 15.56 3.93
CA ASN A 166 -2.19 16.39 4.12
C ASN A 166 -3.48 15.61 3.82
N TYR A 167 -3.50 14.84 2.74
CA TYR A 167 -4.65 14.00 2.40
C TYR A 167 -4.91 12.93 3.46
N ARG A 168 -3.88 12.22 3.92
CA ARG A 168 -3.98 11.19 4.97
C ARG A 168 -4.46 11.75 6.31
N ASN A 169 -4.29 13.06 6.54
CA ASN A 169 -4.81 13.77 7.72
C ASN A 169 -6.23 14.33 7.53
N SER A 170 -6.83 14.14 6.35
CA SER A 170 -8.17 14.65 6.03
C SER A 170 -9.29 13.64 6.30
N THR A 171 -10.51 14.15 6.45
CA THR A 171 -11.73 13.32 6.56
C THR A 171 -12.04 12.55 5.29
N ALA A 172 -11.57 13.01 4.12
CA ALA A 172 -11.70 12.27 2.86
C ALA A 172 -10.90 10.96 2.87
N TYR A 173 -9.80 10.92 3.63
CA TYR A 173 -9.00 9.70 3.79
C TYR A 173 -9.58 8.79 4.88
N SER A 174 -9.74 9.30 6.12
CA SER A 174 -10.07 8.47 7.29
C SER A 174 -11.55 8.47 7.70
N GLY A 175 -12.42 9.15 6.96
CA GLY A 175 -13.83 9.31 7.32
C GLY A 175 -14.58 7.98 7.45
N SER A 176 -15.65 7.96 8.24
CA SER A 176 -16.50 6.77 8.48
C SER A 176 -17.49 6.48 7.34
N GLY A 177 -17.61 7.38 6.36
CA GLY A 177 -18.50 7.21 5.21
C GLY A 177 -18.00 6.15 4.22
N SER A 178 -18.93 5.59 3.45
CA SER A 178 -18.63 4.62 2.38
C SER A 178 -17.71 5.15 1.27
N GLY A 179 -17.50 6.47 1.22
CA GLY A 179 -16.66 7.14 0.24
C GLY A 179 -15.23 7.47 0.70
N SER A 180 -14.84 7.16 1.95
CA SER A 180 -13.48 7.42 2.41
C SER A 180 -12.46 6.50 1.76
N GLN A 181 -11.23 6.98 1.59
CA GLN A 181 -10.17 6.20 0.93
C GLN A 181 -9.89 4.88 1.64
N VAL A 182 -9.78 4.91 2.98
CA VAL A 182 -9.54 3.72 3.79
C VAL A 182 -10.64 2.68 3.58
N GLN A 183 -11.90 3.11 3.51
CA GLN A 183 -13.02 2.20 3.33
C GLN A 183 -13.06 1.62 1.92
N LYS A 184 -12.74 2.41 0.89
CA LYS A 184 -12.62 1.92 -0.49
C LYS A 184 -11.52 0.87 -0.61
N ASN A 185 -10.34 1.16 -0.06
CA ASN A 185 -9.21 0.23 -0.01
C ASN A 185 -9.57 -1.06 0.75
N SER A 186 -10.18 -0.93 1.93
CA SER A 186 -10.63 -2.09 2.73
C SER A 186 -11.61 -2.99 1.97
N ARG A 187 -12.58 -2.40 1.25
CA ARG A 187 -13.55 -3.14 0.43
C ARG A 187 -12.91 -3.80 -0.79
N TYR A 188 -11.91 -3.17 -1.37
CA TYR A 188 -11.17 -3.73 -2.49
C TYR A 188 -10.32 -4.92 -2.03
N TYR A 189 -9.56 -4.75 -0.95
CA TYR A 189 -8.67 -5.78 -0.43
C TYR A 189 -9.42 -6.99 0.14
N SER A 190 -10.59 -6.80 0.77
CA SER A 190 -11.38 -7.90 1.34
C SER A 190 -11.96 -8.87 0.30
N LYS A 191 -12.14 -8.42 -0.95
CA LYS A 191 -12.61 -9.24 -2.06
C LYS A 191 -11.49 -10.08 -2.70
N GLN A 192 -10.25 -9.81 -2.33
CA GLN A 192 -9.08 -10.35 -2.99
C GLN A 192 -8.26 -11.16 -1.99
N ARG A 193 -7.72 -12.30 -2.44
CA ARG A 193 -6.81 -13.08 -1.59
C ARG A 193 -5.48 -12.35 -1.45
N ALA A 194 -4.85 -12.50 -0.29
CA ALA A 194 -3.49 -12.01 -0.05
C ALA A 194 -2.55 -12.56 -1.13
N SER A 195 -1.73 -11.67 -1.70
CA SER A 195 -0.88 -12.00 -2.84
C SER A 195 0.40 -12.72 -2.42
N THR A 196 0.84 -13.68 -3.24
CA THR A 196 2.07 -14.46 -3.03
C THR A 196 3.25 -13.98 -3.89
N GLY A 197 3.05 -13.02 -4.79
CA GLY A 197 4.04 -12.59 -5.78
C GLY A 197 4.79 -11.32 -5.38
N LEU A 198 5.62 -11.36 -4.34
CA LEU A 198 6.47 -10.21 -4.00
C LEU A 198 7.63 -10.11 -5.00
N SER A 199 7.99 -8.88 -5.39
CA SER A 199 9.21 -8.67 -6.17
C SER A 199 10.47 -8.91 -5.32
N PRO A 200 11.64 -9.14 -5.96
CA PRO A 200 12.91 -9.21 -5.24
C PRO A 200 13.20 -7.94 -4.42
N ALA A 201 12.97 -6.75 -5.00
CA ALA A 201 13.13 -5.47 -4.34
C ALA A 201 12.24 -5.35 -3.09
N ARG A 202 10.97 -5.72 -3.21
CA ARG A 202 10.02 -5.77 -2.08
C ARG A 202 10.44 -6.74 -0.98
N THR A 203 10.91 -7.92 -1.37
CA THR A 203 11.37 -8.95 -0.42
C THR A 203 12.58 -8.45 0.36
N SER A 204 13.52 -7.81 -0.32
CA SER A 204 14.68 -7.16 0.29
C SER A 204 14.27 -6.02 1.24
N TYR A 205 13.33 -5.17 0.81
CA TYR A 205 12.79 -4.09 1.63
C TYR A 205 12.18 -4.62 2.94
N ILE A 206 11.29 -5.61 2.87
CA ILE A 206 10.67 -6.23 4.06
C ILE A 206 11.76 -6.79 4.99
N GLY A 207 12.73 -7.54 4.45
CA GLY A 207 13.85 -8.06 5.25
C GLY A 207 14.64 -6.96 5.96
N THR A 208 14.95 -5.87 5.25
CA THR A 208 15.66 -4.71 5.78
C THR A 208 14.85 -3.99 6.87
N GLN A 209 13.54 -3.80 6.67
CA GLN A 209 12.67 -3.18 7.67
C GLN A 209 12.59 -4.04 8.94
N LYS A 210 12.50 -5.37 8.81
CA LYS A 210 12.51 -6.30 9.95
C LYS A 210 13.83 -6.24 10.73
N ALA A 211 14.96 -6.26 10.02
CA ALA A 211 16.30 -6.24 10.63
C ALA A 211 16.63 -4.90 11.31
N SER A 212 16.28 -3.79 10.68
CA SER A 212 16.54 -2.43 11.19
C SER A 212 15.52 -1.95 12.23
N GLY A 213 14.36 -2.61 12.32
CA GLY A 213 13.25 -2.15 13.15
C GLY A 213 12.44 -1.00 12.55
N GLY A 214 12.69 -0.61 11.29
CA GLY A 214 12.01 0.50 10.63
C GLY A 214 10.49 0.33 10.50
N PHE A 215 9.99 -0.92 10.53
CA PHE A 215 8.56 -1.25 10.58
C PHE A 215 7.82 -0.54 11.74
N ARG A 216 8.50 -0.23 12.85
CA ARG A 216 7.91 0.46 14.00
C ARG A 216 7.51 1.90 13.71
N THR A 217 8.12 2.50 12.69
CA THR A 217 7.85 3.88 12.24
C THR A 217 7.09 3.93 10.91
N SER A 218 6.65 2.77 10.42
CA SER A 218 5.90 2.65 9.17
C SER A 218 4.54 3.32 9.30
N ASN A 219 4.12 3.96 8.21
CA ASN A 219 2.80 4.55 8.03
C ASN A 219 1.89 3.70 7.14
N THR A 220 2.35 2.48 6.78
CA THR A 220 1.47 1.46 6.21
C THR A 220 0.27 1.24 7.12
N GLY A 221 -0.89 0.90 6.57
CA GLY A 221 -2.22 0.90 7.21
C GLY A 221 -2.39 0.14 8.55
N VAL A 222 -1.32 -0.35 9.17
CA VAL A 222 -1.22 -0.77 10.57
C VAL A 222 -1.35 0.43 11.53
N ARG A 223 -2.50 1.10 11.46
CA ARG A 223 -3.04 1.74 12.66
C ARG A 223 -3.82 0.67 13.41
N SER A 224 -3.75 0.69 14.73
CA SER A 224 -4.36 -0.20 15.72
C SER A 224 -5.89 -0.43 15.62
N GLY A 225 -6.52 -0.09 14.50
CA GLY A 225 -7.91 -0.35 14.13
C GLY A 225 -8.11 -1.34 12.99
N PHE A 226 -7.08 -1.76 12.25
CA PHE A 226 -7.18 -2.89 11.31
C PHE A 226 -7.10 -4.22 12.09
N GLY A 227 -8.23 -4.64 12.67
CA GLY A 227 -8.36 -5.96 13.30
C GLY A 227 -8.62 -5.99 14.81
N ARG A 228 -9.00 -4.89 15.47
CA ARG A 228 -9.64 -4.99 16.79
C ARG A 228 -11.08 -5.51 16.63
N PHE A 229 -11.23 -6.82 16.48
CA PHE A 229 -12.34 -7.51 17.12
C PHE A 229 -12.12 -7.46 18.64
N SER A 230 -12.28 -6.28 19.25
CA SER A 230 -12.54 -6.19 20.68
C SER A 230 -13.99 -6.57 20.89
N GLY A 231 -14.21 -7.86 21.12
CA GLY A 231 -15.49 -8.35 21.62
C GLY A 231 -15.84 -7.66 22.93
N SER A 232 -17.03 -7.07 22.98
CA SER A 232 -17.83 -7.00 24.19
C SER A 232 -19.28 -6.72 23.81
N GLY A 233 -20.09 -7.78 23.84
CA GLY A 233 -21.55 -7.66 23.84
C GLY A 233 -22.26 -8.64 22.91
N GLY A 234 -22.42 -9.90 23.32
CA GLY A 234 -23.42 -10.78 22.72
C GLY A 234 -22.98 -12.23 22.59
N ARG A 235 -23.62 -13.10 23.34
CA ARG A 235 -23.51 -14.56 23.27
C ARG A 235 -23.75 -15.07 21.84
N GLY A 236 -22.89 -15.98 21.35
CA GLY A 236 -23.25 -16.92 20.28
C GLY A 236 -22.20 -17.13 19.19
N GLY A 237 -21.75 -18.38 19.02
CA GLY A 237 -21.28 -18.91 17.74
C GLY A 237 -19.77 -18.88 17.48
N LEU A 238 -19.12 -20.02 17.70
CA LEU A 238 -17.79 -20.34 17.16
C LEU A 238 -17.83 -20.34 15.62
N SER A 239 -16.98 -19.56 14.95
CA SER A 239 -16.57 -19.81 13.55
C SER A 239 -15.30 -19.03 13.17
N GLY A 240 -14.20 -19.76 12.99
CA GLY A 240 -13.26 -19.57 11.87
C GLY A 240 -12.33 -18.35 11.86
N GLY A 241 -11.26 -18.37 12.67
CA GLY A 241 -10.08 -17.51 12.46
C GLY A 241 -9.24 -18.01 11.29
N GLY A 242 -9.31 -17.31 10.15
CA GLY A 242 -8.50 -17.55 8.96
C GLY A 242 -7.53 -16.39 8.71
N GLY A 243 -6.49 -16.27 9.54
CA GLY A 243 -5.34 -15.42 9.24
C GLY A 243 -4.41 -16.18 8.29
N ALA A 244 -4.28 -15.70 7.04
CA ALA A 244 -3.32 -16.25 6.10
C ALA A 244 -1.89 -15.95 6.60
N GLN A 245 -1.21 -16.96 7.12
CA GLN A 245 0.23 -16.92 7.36
C GLN A 245 0.95 -16.78 6.01
N VAL A 246 1.63 -15.65 5.79
CA VAL A 246 2.67 -15.57 4.77
C VAL A 246 3.85 -16.39 5.28
N VAL A 247 4.01 -17.61 4.75
CA VAL A 247 5.17 -18.45 5.05
C VAL A 247 6.37 -17.88 4.30
N ILE A 248 7.20 -17.11 4.99
CA ILE A 248 8.55 -16.78 4.53
C ILE A 248 9.38 -18.06 4.73
N ARG A 249 9.70 -18.78 3.65
CA ARG A 249 10.65 -19.90 3.71
C ARG A 249 12.01 -19.34 4.15
N GLY A 250 12.38 -19.57 5.40
CA GLY A 250 13.72 -19.29 5.90
C GLY A 250 14.74 -20.19 5.20
N SER A 251 15.69 -19.58 4.51
CA SER A 251 16.91 -20.23 4.05
C SER A 251 17.74 -20.61 5.27
N ARG A 252 17.95 -21.91 5.48
CA ARG A 252 18.90 -22.43 6.47
C ARG A 252 20.33 -22.14 5.99
N TRP A 253 21.14 -21.61 6.89
CA TRP A 253 22.60 -21.75 6.85
C TRP A 253 22.98 -23.16 7.33
#